data_AF-A0A3C1RIH3-F1
#
_entry.id   AF-A0A3C1RIH3-F1
#
_cell.length_a   1.000
_cell.length_b   1.000
_cell.length_c   1.000
_cell.angle_alpha   90.00
_cell.angle_beta   90.00
_cell.angle_gamma   90.00
#
_symmetry.space_group_name_H-M   'P 1'
#
loop_
_entity.id
_entity.type
_entity.pdbx_description
1 polymer ?
#
loop_
_entity_poly.entity_id
_entity_poly.type
_entity_poly.pdbx_seq_one_letter_code
_entity_poly.pdbx_strand_id
1 'polypeptide(L)'
;MDKNKILKKFSSTLFIDKEKMRDYFKDNNLENFDETLKEFENMRTATFNIIWNKSEHSQFTVKEIQNLSEKYLKENHVWINEDGIEAVNSYLLWMCWHEGILKS
;
A
#
# COMPACT_ATOMS: atom_id res chain seq x y z
N MET A 1 -3.80 16.28 8.70
CA MET A 1 -3.37 14.91 9.06
C MET A 1 -2.40 14.41 8.01
N ASP A 2 -1.23 13.93 8.40
CA ASP A 2 -0.23 13.40 7.46
C ASP A 2 -0.51 11.91 7.18
N LYS A 3 -1.13 11.63 6.04
CA LYS A 3 -1.52 10.26 5.65
C LYS A 3 -0.32 9.34 5.44
N ASN A 4 0.81 9.85 4.95
CA ASN A 4 2.01 9.04 4.74
C ASN A 4 2.59 8.57 6.07
N LYS A 5 2.60 9.42 7.10
CA LYS A 5 3.01 9.01 8.46
C LYS A 5 2.11 7.94 9.06
N ILE A 6 0.79 8.10 8.91
CA ILE A 6 -0.16 7.11 9.43
C ILE A 6 0.00 5.79 8.68
N LEU A 7 0.05 5.85 7.35
CA LEU A 7 0.25 4.67 6.52
C LEU A 7 1.55 3.95 6.89
N LYS A 8 2.69 4.66 6.98
CA LYS A 8 3.98 4.09 7.39
C LYS A 8 3.94 3.48 8.80
N LYS A 9 3.22 4.11 9.74
CA LYS A 9 3.15 3.67 11.13
C LYS A 9 2.31 2.40 11.32
N PHE A 10 1.23 2.24 10.56
CA PHE A 10 0.26 1.15 10.77
C PHE A 10 0.27 0.10 9.66
N SER A 11 1.03 0.33 8.58
CA SER A 11 1.26 -0.67 7.53
C SER A 11 2.29 -1.70 7.96
N SER A 12 1.90 -2.96 7.96
CA SER A 12 2.85 -4.08 7.93
C SER A 12 2.93 -4.67 6.52
N THR A 13 3.87 -5.61 6.35
CA THR A 13 4.01 -6.47 5.17
C THR A 13 2.73 -7.25 4.85
N LEU A 14 1.89 -7.55 5.84
CA LEU A 14 0.73 -8.43 5.64
C LEU A 14 -0.61 -7.69 5.66
N PHE A 15 -0.73 -6.65 6.47
CA PHE A 15 -2.00 -5.97 6.70
C PHE A 15 -1.79 -4.54 7.25
N ILE A 16 -2.88 -3.81 7.43
CA ILE A 16 -2.91 -2.55 8.17
C ILE A 16 -3.40 -2.86 9.58
N ASP A 17 -2.66 -2.46 10.61
CA ASP A 17 -3.02 -2.69 12.02
C ASP A 17 -4.19 -1.77 12.42
N LYS A 18 -5.40 -2.23 12.09
CA LYS A 18 -6.66 -1.49 12.24
C LYS A 18 -6.92 -1.05 13.68
N GLU A 19 -6.63 -1.92 14.65
CA GLU A 19 -6.89 -1.65 16.07
C GLU A 19 -5.96 -0.54 16.56
N LYS A 20 -4.65 -0.67 16.34
CA LYS A 20 -3.70 0.39 16.74
C LYS A 20 -3.93 1.70 16.01
N MET A 21 -4.33 1.64 14.74
CA MET A 21 -4.68 2.84 13.98
C MET A 21 -5.92 3.52 14.57
N ARG A 22 -6.95 2.77 14.97
CA ARG A 22 -8.15 3.31 15.61
C ARG A 22 -7.84 3.97 16.94
N ASP A 23 -7.06 3.30 17.79
CA ASP A 23 -6.63 3.84 19.07
C ASP A 23 -5.83 5.14 18.88
N TYR A 24 -4.93 5.17 17.90
CA TYR A 24 -4.19 6.38 17.56
C TYR A 24 -5.09 7.54 17.12
N PHE A 25 -6.12 7.29 16.30
CA PHE A 25 -7.06 8.34 15.91
C PHE A 25 -7.81 8.89 17.12
N LYS A 26 -8.27 8.01 18.02
CA LYS A 26 -8.96 8.39 19.25
C LYS A 26 -8.07 9.21 20.18
N ASP A 27 -6.85 8.74 20.45
CA ASP A 27 -5.91 9.37 21.37
C ASP A 27 -5.41 10.74 20.88
N ASN A 28 -5.46 10.97 19.56
CA ASN A 28 -5.02 12.22 18.93
C ASN A 28 -6.18 13.11 18.45
N ASN A 29 -7.43 12.79 18.82
CA ASN A 29 -8.64 13.49 18.37
C ASN A 29 -8.68 13.68 16.83
N LEU A 30 -8.29 12.66 16.08
CA LEU A 30 -8.35 12.64 14.63
C LEU A 30 -9.69 12.08 14.15
N GLU A 31 -10.31 12.77 13.21
CA GLU A 31 -11.56 12.35 12.57
C GLU A 31 -11.29 11.46 11.33
N ASN A 32 -12.35 10.91 10.73
CA ASN A 32 -12.32 10.19 9.45
C ASN A 32 -11.50 8.88 9.46
N PHE A 33 -11.49 8.16 10.59
CA PHE A 33 -10.82 6.86 10.71
C PHE A 33 -11.27 5.86 9.63
N ASP A 34 -12.59 5.63 9.51
CA ASP A 34 -13.12 4.61 8.61
C ASP A 34 -12.84 4.96 7.13
N GLU A 35 -12.93 6.25 6.77
CA GLU A 35 -12.60 6.72 5.43
C GLU A 35 -11.12 6.53 5.10
N THR A 36 -10.24 6.86 6.05
CA THR A 36 -8.78 6.75 5.86
C THR A 36 -8.35 5.29 5.75
N LEU A 37 -8.88 4.43 6.61
CA LEU A 37 -8.60 2.99 6.54
C LEU A 37 -9.04 2.41 5.18
N LYS A 38 -10.27 2.74 4.76
CA LYS A 38 -10.81 2.27 3.49
C LYS A 38 -10.01 2.77 2.30
N GLU A 39 -9.55 4.03 2.33
CA GLU A 39 -8.66 4.58 1.30
C GLU A 39 -7.37 3.78 1.20
N PHE A 40 -6.74 3.43 2.32
CA PHE A 40 -5.50 2.65 2.34
C PHE A 40 -5.68 1.22 1.83
N GLU A 41 -6.75 0.53 2.25
CA GLU A 41 -7.08 -0.81 1.79
C GLU A 41 -7.36 -0.84 0.28
N ASN A 42 -8.15 0.12 -0.20
CA ASN A 42 -8.46 0.27 -1.62
C ASN A 42 -7.21 0.57 -2.43
N MET A 43 -6.35 1.47 -1.96
CA MET A 43 -5.10 1.82 -2.63
C MET A 43 -4.19 0.59 -2.78
N ARG A 44 -3.99 -0.20 -1.71
CA ARG A 44 -3.19 -1.43 -1.75
C ARG A 44 -3.76 -2.44 -2.74
N THR A 45 -5.06 -2.67 -2.68
CA THR A 45 -5.78 -3.62 -3.54
C THR A 45 -5.72 -3.21 -5.00
N ALA A 46 -6.01 -1.94 -5.30
CA ALA A 46 -6.01 -1.43 -6.66
C ALA A 46 -4.61 -1.46 -7.28
N THR A 47 -3.58 -1.10 -6.51
CA THR A 47 -2.18 -1.16 -6.98
C THR A 47 -1.76 -2.59 -7.27
N PHE A 48 -2.10 -3.54 -6.39
CA PHE A 48 -1.86 -4.97 -6.64
C PHE A 48 -2.57 -5.46 -7.90
N ASN A 49 -3.86 -5.14 -8.08
CA ASN A 49 -4.63 -5.57 -9.25
C ASN A 49 -4.02 -5.08 -10.57
N ILE A 50 -3.47 -3.86 -10.60
CA ILE A 50 -2.77 -3.37 -11.79
C ILE A 50 -1.50 -4.18 -12.08
N ILE A 51 -0.74 -4.56 -11.04
CA ILE A 51 0.45 -5.40 -11.21
C ILE A 51 0.06 -6.80 -11.67
N TRP A 52 -0.95 -7.41 -11.04
CA TRP A 52 -1.50 -8.73 -11.39
C TRP A 52 -1.96 -8.79 -12.85
N ASN A 53 -2.74 -7.81 -13.29
CA ASN A 53 -3.20 -7.74 -14.68
C ASN A 53 -2.05 -7.56 -15.68
N LYS A 54 -0.92 -7.01 -15.25
CA LYS A 54 0.28 -6.87 -16.10
C LYS A 54 1.15 -8.13 -16.09
N SER A 55 1.00 -9.01 -15.09
CA SER A 55 1.80 -10.23 -14.93
C SER A 55 1.21 -11.47 -15.61
N GLU A 56 0.08 -11.35 -16.33
CA GLU A 56 -0.66 -12.50 -16.92
C GLU A 56 0.23 -13.56 -17.61
N HIS A 57 1.37 -13.16 -18.19
CA HIS A 57 2.30 -14.05 -18.87
C HIS A 57 3.77 -13.91 -18.43
N SER A 58 4.06 -13.13 -17.38
CA SER A 58 5.42 -12.80 -16.99
C SER A 58 5.57 -12.56 -15.50
N GLN A 59 6.67 -13.05 -14.94
CA GLN A 59 7.11 -12.65 -13.61
C GLN A 59 7.87 -11.31 -13.64
N PHE A 60 7.77 -10.57 -12.56
CA PHE A 60 8.46 -9.29 -12.37
C PHE A 60 9.57 -9.38 -11.33
N THR A 61 10.64 -8.64 -11.55
CA THR A 61 11.63 -8.35 -10.51
C THR A 61 11.05 -7.41 -9.46
N VAL A 62 11.67 -7.35 -8.27
CA VAL A 62 11.34 -6.38 -7.22
C VAL A 62 11.30 -4.95 -7.77
N LYS A 63 12.28 -4.58 -8.59
CA LYS A 63 12.40 -3.24 -9.17
C LYS A 63 11.25 -2.91 -10.14
N GLU A 64 10.81 -3.88 -10.94
CA GLU A 64 9.68 -3.68 -11.85
C GLU A 64 8.37 -3.50 -11.08
N ILE A 65 8.15 -4.29 -10.03
CA ILE A 65 6.99 -4.13 -9.13
C ILE A 65 6.99 -2.74 -8.48
N GLN A 66 8.13 -2.32 -7.93
CA GLN A 66 8.28 -1.01 -7.29
C GLN A 66 8.07 0.15 -8.27
N ASN A 67 8.55 0.03 -9.52
CA ASN A 67 8.32 1.05 -10.54
C ASN A 67 6.85 1.14 -10.96
N LEU A 68 6.17 -0.01 -11.11
CA LEU A 68 4.75 -0.06 -11.46
C LEU A 68 3.88 0.51 -10.34
N SER A 69 4.17 0.15 -9.10
CA SER A 69 3.45 0.66 -7.93
C SER A 69 3.68 2.16 -7.76
N GLU A 70 4.93 2.64 -7.81
CA GLU A 70 5.26 4.05 -7.69
C GLU A 70 4.54 4.89 -8.75
N LYS A 71 4.57 4.45 -10.01
CA LYS A 71 3.88 5.13 -11.10
C LYS A 71 2.37 5.23 -10.82
N TYR A 72 1.72 4.11 -10.52
CA TYR A 72 0.28 4.08 -10.26
C TYR A 72 -0.09 4.94 -9.05
N LEU A 73 0.66 4.83 -7.95
CA LEU A 73 0.39 5.55 -6.72
C LEU A 73 0.52 7.06 -6.93
N LYS A 74 1.58 7.54 -7.60
CA LYS A 74 1.76 8.97 -7.89
C LYS A 74 0.70 9.52 -8.86
N GLU A 75 0.22 8.72 -9.79
CA GLU A 75 -0.85 9.12 -10.74
C GLU A 75 -2.23 9.22 -10.08
N ASN A 76 -2.52 8.41 -9.05
CA ASN A 76 -3.86 8.30 -8.45
C ASN A 76 -3.98 8.90 -7.05
N HIS A 77 -2.87 9.13 -6.34
CA HIS A 77 -2.84 9.63 -4.97
C HIS A 77 -1.87 10.81 -4.85
N VAL A 78 -2.33 12.02 -5.19
CA VAL A 78 -1.49 13.25 -5.21
C VAL A 78 -0.79 13.54 -3.87
N TRP A 79 -1.33 13.06 -2.75
CA TRP A 79 -0.75 13.24 -1.43
C TRP A 79 0.39 12.27 -1.11
N ILE A 80 0.58 11.20 -1.89
CA ILE A 80 1.53 10.14 -1.55
C ILE A 80 2.97 10.57 -1.82
N ASN A 81 3.85 10.23 -0.89
CA ASN A 81 5.28 10.47 -1.00
C ASN A 81 6.07 9.15 -0.90
N GLU A 82 7.40 9.25 -0.85
CA GLU A 82 8.31 8.09 -0.77
C GLU A 82 8.01 7.19 0.43
N ASP A 83 7.73 7.76 1.61
CA ASP A 83 7.37 7.01 2.82
C ASP A 83 6.08 6.20 2.63
N GLY A 84 5.07 6.81 2.00
CA GLY A 84 3.81 6.13 1.72
C GLY A 84 3.98 5.02 0.70
N ILE A 85 4.77 5.27 -0.36
CA ILE A 85 5.08 4.27 -1.40
C ILE A 85 5.83 3.08 -0.80
N GLU A 86 6.83 3.31 0.06
CA GLU A 86 7.57 2.26 0.75
C GLU A 86 6.65 1.37 1.61
N ALA A 87 5.73 2.00 2.34
CA ALA A 87 4.75 1.31 3.17
C ALA A 87 3.80 0.41 2.36
N VAL A 88 3.39 0.86 1.17
CA VAL A 88 2.57 0.04 0.24
C VAL A 88 3.41 -1.08 -0.38
N ASN A 89 4.64 -0.77 -0.81
CA ASN A 89 5.52 -1.72 -1.48
C ASN A 89 5.85 -2.95 -0.62
N SER A 90 6.00 -2.77 0.70
CA SER A 90 6.21 -3.89 1.62
C SER A 90 5.09 -4.94 1.53
N TYR A 91 3.85 -4.48 1.43
CA TYR A 91 2.68 -5.35 1.23
C TYR A 91 2.62 -5.93 -0.18
N LEU A 92 2.85 -5.10 -1.20
CA LEU A 92 2.78 -5.55 -2.59
C LEU A 92 3.81 -6.61 -2.92
N LEU A 93 5.04 -6.50 -2.40
CA LEU A 93 6.07 -7.50 -2.63
C LEU A 93 5.72 -8.85 -2.02
N TRP A 94 5.13 -8.85 -0.81
CA TRP A 94 4.64 -10.08 -0.21
C TRP A 94 3.50 -10.71 -1.02
N MET A 95 2.52 -9.91 -1.45
CA MET A 95 1.44 -10.38 -2.32
C MET A 95 1.97 -10.94 -3.64
N CYS A 96 2.88 -10.23 -4.32
CA CYS A 96 3.46 -10.68 -5.57
C CYS A 96 4.26 -11.97 -5.41
N TRP A 97 4.96 -12.16 -4.29
CA TRP A 97 5.62 -13.43 -3.97
C TRP A 97 4.60 -14.55 -3.73
N HIS A 98 3.58 -14.30 -2.91
CA HIS A 98 2.53 -15.27 -2.59
C HIS A 98 1.83 -15.79 -3.84
N GLU A 99 1.60 -14.89 -4.80
CA GLU A 99 0.85 -15.10 -6.03
C GLU A 99 1.73 -15.56 -7.21
N GLY A 100 3.03 -15.80 -6.99
CA GLY A 100 3.96 -16.28 -8.01
C GLY A 100 4.33 -15.26 -9.10
N ILE A 101 3.96 -13.99 -8.91
CA ILE A 101 4.32 -12.86 -9.78
C ILE A 101 5.78 -12.47 -9.61
N LEU A 102 6.30 -12.55 -8.39
CA LEU A 102 7.68 -12.15 -8.10
C LEU A 102 8.66 -13.22 -8.64
N LYS A 103 9.60 -12.77 -9.47
CA LYS A 103 10.68 -13.60 -9.99
C LYS A 103 11.59 -14.05 -8.85
N SER A 104 11.70 -15.37 -8.69
CA SER A 104 12.54 -16.04 -7.69
C SER A 104 14.01 -16.07 -8.09
#